data_AF-C1LF30-F1
#
_entry.id   AF-C1LF30-F1
#
_cell.length_a   1.000
_cell.length_b   1.000
_cell.length_c   1.000
_cell.angle_alpha   90.00
_cell.angle_beta   90.00
_cell.angle_gamma   90.00
#
_symmetry.space_group_name_H-M   'P 1'
#
loop_
_entity.id
_entity.type
_entity.pdbx_description
1 polymer ?
#
loop_
_entity_poly.entity_id
_entity_poly.type
_entity_poly.pdbx_seq_one_letter_code
_entity_poly.pdbx_strand_id
1 'polypeptide(L)'
;MIGTEFLDYLSKFQIATYVGVEDFADKFNFLITVMVLMICTTIVTVKQYMIKPISCYMATDLGGKNLLDYVENYCWVQGTIPISYSGRVPETDEGWAELEKHKLLYYQWVPFVLGLQCILFYLPRLIWQMICYNRVGTDVQHLVLCANQAVHAGDDQRTKMVQHLAKTLEQLLFQQREYSDGLWPRVRHRMWKCGYLFMISKRLGTRLFGIYLFIKCLYLVNAIGQIFMMQAFLGLKTNHYTLFGITISKNILSGLDWEVTMIFPRVGFCLVPLKHFGSNNYATAQCVLPVNMLNERIYMFLWFWIVLAATITAISIPAWFARMSYEKSRTRFIKKYLKLGEQVNKKDKYMIEKFTRLFLRNDGVFLLRMIAINAGELICSEIICQLWHIFREKYFYRDLLHCKRGCDDKHHLGVRLSRGIVGFKKEHSKEDKHPKLEATASAPPPSDAPLGTLDTDEEGYADDDDDEDEEKHLKRHYNKKYSGEFKESV
;
A
#
# COMPACT_ATOMS: atom_id res chain seq x y z
N MET A 1 27.58 -19.25 -12.77
CA MET A 1 26.53 -18.90 -13.76
C MET A 1 25.15 -18.79 -13.11
N ILE A 2 24.71 -19.71 -12.23
CA ILE A 2 23.40 -19.61 -11.55
C ILE A 2 23.30 -18.40 -10.60
N GLY A 3 24.38 -18.04 -9.91
CA GLY A 3 24.38 -16.89 -8.99
C GLY A 3 24.25 -15.53 -9.67
N THR A 4 24.82 -15.36 -10.87
CA THR A 4 24.69 -14.13 -11.67
C THR A 4 23.31 -14.02 -12.30
N GLU A 5 22.72 -15.11 -12.76
CA GLU A 5 21.33 -15.12 -13.24
C GLU A 5 20.34 -14.87 -12.08
N PHE A 6 20.56 -15.44 -10.90
CA PHE A 6 19.75 -15.16 -9.72
C PHE A 6 19.88 -13.70 -9.27
N LEU A 7 21.09 -13.13 -9.29
CA LEU A 7 21.31 -11.70 -9.03
C LEU A 7 20.70 -10.81 -10.10
N ASP A 8 20.67 -11.24 -11.37
CA ASP A 8 20.03 -10.51 -12.47
C ASP A 8 18.49 -10.64 -12.43
N TYR A 9 17.97 -11.74 -11.89
CA TYR A 9 16.56 -11.87 -11.53
C TYR A 9 16.19 -11.00 -10.33
N LEU A 10 17.05 -10.94 -9.30
CA LEU A 10 16.87 -10.05 -8.15
C LEU A 10 17.02 -8.56 -8.51
N SER A 11 17.87 -8.20 -9.48
CA SER A 11 17.99 -6.83 -9.99
C SER A 11 16.77 -6.44 -10.84
N LYS A 12 16.18 -7.40 -11.56
CA LYS A 12 14.86 -7.27 -12.22
C LYS A 12 13.69 -7.24 -11.24
N PHE A 13 13.86 -7.77 -10.02
CA PHE A 13 12.97 -7.48 -8.90
C PHE A 13 13.19 -6.03 -8.47
N GLN A 14 12.56 -5.15 -9.23
CA GLN A 14 12.48 -3.72 -9.08
C GLN A 14 11.72 -3.33 -7.78
N ILE A 15 12.25 -3.73 -6.62
CA ILE A 15 11.70 -3.48 -5.28
C ILE A 15 11.57 -1.96 -5.04
N ALA A 16 12.58 -1.21 -5.49
CA ALA A 16 12.63 0.25 -5.34
C ALA A 16 11.72 0.99 -6.35
N THR A 17 11.49 0.42 -7.53
CA THR A 17 10.72 1.07 -8.61
C THR A 17 9.33 0.46 -8.80
N TYR A 18 8.89 -0.41 -7.88
CA TYR A 18 7.51 -0.90 -7.90
C TYR A 18 6.56 0.29 -7.71
N VAL A 19 5.80 0.56 -8.76
CA VAL A 19 4.82 1.65 -8.83
C VAL A 19 3.43 1.04 -8.80
N GLY A 20 2.64 1.45 -7.81
CA GLY A 20 1.30 0.93 -7.57
C GLY A 20 0.49 1.86 -6.69
N VAL A 21 -0.76 1.48 -6.42
CA VAL A 21 -1.68 2.24 -5.54
C VAL A 21 -1.48 1.78 -4.10
N GLU A 22 -0.24 1.79 -3.65
CA GLU A 22 0.22 1.26 -2.37
C GLU A 22 1.22 2.24 -1.75
N ASP A 23 1.20 2.34 -0.42
CA ASP A 23 2.23 3.08 0.30
C ASP A 23 3.41 2.17 0.70
N PHE A 24 4.42 2.76 1.34
CA PHE A 24 5.59 2.00 1.80
C PHE A 24 5.22 0.86 2.76
N ALA A 25 4.25 1.08 3.65
CA ALA A 25 3.82 0.06 4.61
C ALA A 25 3.19 -1.14 3.90
N ASP A 26 2.39 -0.92 2.86
CA ASP A 26 1.81 -2.00 2.06
C ASP A 26 2.92 -2.76 1.33
N LYS A 27 3.84 -2.05 0.65
CA LYS A 27 5.01 -2.64 -0.04
C LYS A 27 5.88 -3.48 0.90
N PHE A 28 6.06 -3.03 2.14
CA PHE A 28 6.79 -3.79 3.16
C PHE A 28 6.16 -5.16 3.44
N ASN A 29 4.83 -5.26 3.41
CA ASN A 29 4.12 -6.52 3.67
C ASN A 29 4.11 -7.45 2.45
N PHE A 30 3.51 -7.05 1.34
CA PHE A 30 3.29 -7.99 0.23
C PHE A 30 4.52 -8.25 -0.62
N LEU A 31 5.55 -7.40 -0.55
CA LEU A 31 6.73 -7.49 -1.40
C LEU A 31 7.97 -7.82 -0.58
N ILE A 32 8.32 -6.99 0.41
CA ILE A 32 9.55 -7.23 1.18
C ILE A 32 9.39 -8.46 2.09
N THR A 33 8.30 -8.56 2.86
CA THR A 33 8.09 -9.68 3.78
C THR A 33 7.85 -11.00 3.04
N VAL A 34 7.13 -10.98 1.92
CA VAL A 34 6.97 -12.14 1.02
C VAL A 34 8.32 -12.62 0.49
N MET A 35 9.20 -11.71 0.04
CA MET A 35 10.53 -12.08 -0.43
C MET A 35 11.39 -12.70 0.68
N VAL A 36 11.37 -12.11 1.88
CA VAL A 36 12.07 -12.66 3.05
C VAL A 36 11.57 -14.07 3.38
N LEU A 37 10.25 -14.29 3.41
CA LEU A 37 9.66 -15.60 3.65
C LEU A 37 10.01 -16.60 2.56
N MET A 38 10.04 -16.19 1.29
CA MET A 38 10.48 -17.05 0.18
C MET A 38 11.93 -17.49 0.36
N ILE A 39 12.84 -16.56 0.70
CA ILE A 39 14.24 -16.87 0.95
C ILE A 39 14.39 -17.85 2.13
N CYS A 40 13.71 -17.59 3.25
CA CYS A 40 13.71 -18.49 4.40
C CYS A 40 13.17 -19.88 4.03
N THR A 41 12.07 -19.95 3.27
CA THR A 41 11.49 -21.21 2.80
C THR A 41 12.48 -22.00 1.95
N THR A 42 13.16 -21.35 1.00
CA THR A 42 14.18 -21.99 0.17
C THR A 42 15.34 -22.52 1.00
N ILE A 43 15.86 -21.73 1.95
CA ILE A 43 16.97 -22.15 2.83
C ILE A 43 16.61 -23.40 3.64
N VAL A 44 15.42 -23.42 4.27
CA VAL A 44 14.98 -24.59 5.06
C VAL A 44 14.76 -25.79 4.14
N THR A 45 14.12 -25.60 2.98
CA THR A 45 13.85 -26.69 2.01
C THR A 45 15.15 -27.34 1.55
N VAL A 46 16.18 -26.56 1.23
CA VAL A 46 17.51 -27.08 0.85
C VAL A 46 18.12 -27.87 2.00
N LYS A 47 18.12 -27.32 3.22
CA LYS A 47 18.69 -28.02 4.37
C LYS A 47 17.94 -29.31 4.72
N GLN A 48 16.65 -29.37 4.47
CA GLN A 48 15.79 -30.48 4.88
C GLN A 48 15.73 -31.63 3.86
N TYR A 49 15.75 -31.32 2.56
CA TYR A 49 15.57 -32.32 1.51
C TYR A 49 16.83 -32.60 0.69
N MET A 50 17.76 -31.64 0.58
CA MET A 50 18.97 -31.80 -0.25
C MET A 50 20.21 -32.16 0.56
N ILE A 51 20.21 -31.89 1.87
CA ILE A 51 21.31 -32.16 2.79
C ILE A 51 20.83 -33.16 3.84
N LYS A 52 21.72 -34.01 4.37
CA LYS A 52 21.41 -34.88 5.52
C LYS A 52 20.79 -34.04 6.66
N PRO A 53 19.51 -34.27 7.02
CA PRO A 53 18.78 -33.44 7.98
C PRO A 53 19.01 -33.89 9.43
N ILE A 54 19.37 -35.16 9.61
CA ILE A 54 19.60 -35.81 10.89
C ILE A 54 20.86 -36.68 10.79
N SER A 55 21.54 -36.87 11.91
CA SER A 55 22.65 -37.82 12.02
C SER A 55 22.50 -38.61 13.31
N CYS A 56 22.51 -39.93 13.20
CA CYS A 56 22.18 -40.81 14.32
C CYS A 56 23.37 -41.69 14.73
N TYR A 57 23.49 -41.91 16.03
CA TYR A 57 24.41 -42.82 16.66
C TYR A 57 23.64 -43.95 17.32
N MET A 58 24.09 -45.19 17.12
CA MET A 58 23.57 -46.38 17.79
C MET A 58 24.72 -47.06 18.51
N ALA A 59 24.50 -47.52 19.74
CA ALA A 59 25.52 -48.22 20.52
C ALA A 59 25.76 -49.67 20.06
N THR A 60 24.80 -50.27 19.34
CA THR A 60 24.88 -51.65 18.86
C THR A 60 25.20 -51.69 17.37
N ASP A 61 26.38 -52.21 17.03
CA ASP A 61 26.76 -52.50 15.65
C ASP A 61 26.03 -53.77 15.17
N LEU A 62 24.86 -53.57 14.57
CA LEU A 62 24.09 -54.62 13.93
C LEU A 62 24.63 -54.81 12.50
N GLY A 63 25.02 -56.03 12.16
CA GLY A 63 25.58 -56.36 10.85
C GLY A 63 24.59 -56.09 9.72
N GLY A 64 25.00 -55.29 8.72
CA GLY A 64 24.21 -55.00 7.53
C GLY A 64 24.75 -53.82 6.75
N LYS A 65 24.92 -53.97 5.43
CA LYS A 65 25.26 -52.83 4.56
C LYS A 65 24.02 -51.92 4.50
N ASN A 66 24.15 -50.66 4.94
CA ASN A 66 23.12 -49.60 4.92
C ASN A 66 22.13 -49.53 6.10
N LEU A 67 22.39 -50.21 7.22
CA LEU A 67 21.48 -50.12 8.38
C LEU A 67 21.43 -48.70 8.98
N LEU A 68 22.58 -48.01 9.05
CA LEU A 68 22.64 -46.65 9.59
C LEU A 68 21.78 -45.69 8.76
N ASP A 69 21.85 -45.76 7.43
CA ASP A 69 21.02 -44.92 6.55
C ASP A 69 19.53 -45.28 6.68
N TYR A 70 19.19 -46.56 6.88
CA TYR A 70 17.79 -46.94 7.18
C TYR A 70 17.31 -46.30 8.49
N VAL A 71 18.12 -46.37 9.54
CA VAL A 71 17.79 -45.80 10.86
C VAL A 71 17.66 -44.28 10.79
N GLU A 72 18.60 -43.59 10.14
CA GLU A 72 18.53 -42.14 9.92
C GLU A 72 17.23 -41.74 9.22
N ASN A 73 16.87 -42.44 8.14
CA ASN A 73 15.63 -42.17 7.40
C ASN A 73 14.37 -42.54 8.20
N TYR A 74 14.38 -43.67 8.89
CA TYR A 74 13.28 -44.12 9.73
C TYR A 74 13.01 -43.10 10.86
N CYS A 75 14.05 -42.70 11.57
CA CYS A 75 13.96 -41.72 12.65
C CYS A 75 13.58 -40.33 12.15
N TRP A 76 14.06 -39.94 10.96
CA TRP A 76 13.63 -38.71 10.33
C TRP A 76 12.12 -38.71 10.07
N VAL A 77 11.56 -39.78 9.49
CA VAL A 77 10.14 -39.89 9.12
C VAL A 77 9.25 -40.05 10.36
N GLN A 78 9.65 -40.91 11.30
CA GLN A 78 8.86 -41.18 12.49
C GLN A 78 8.84 -40.01 13.46
N GLY A 79 9.92 -39.23 13.55
CA GLY A 79 10.07 -38.19 14.56
C GLY A 79 10.98 -38.63 15.71
N THR A 80 11.44 -37.66 16.50
CA THR A 80 12.34 -37.90 17.64
C THR A 80 11.72 -37.47 18.95
N ILE A 81 12.12 -38.11 20.04
CA ILE A 81 11.67 -37.85 21.40
C ILE A 81 12.74 -37.01 22.10
N PRO A 82 12.41 -35.83 22.65
CA PRO A 82 13.39 -35.01 23.34
C PRO A 82 13.58 -35.53 24.77
N ILE A 83 14.81 -35.93 25.09
CA ILE A 83 15.21 -36.31 26.46
C ILE A 83 16.42 -35.44 26.80
N SER A 84 16.40 -34.80 27.97
CA SER A 84 17.54 -34.03 28.48
C SER A 84 18.74 -34.95 28.71
N TYR A 85 19.97 -34.45 28.59
CA TYR A 85 21.18 -35.23 28.85
C TYR A 85 21.23 -35.86 30.26
N SER A 86 20.65 -35.17 31.25
CA SER A 86 20.53 -35.69 32.62
C SER A 86 19.31 -36.60 32.82
N GLY A 87 18.43 -36.69 31.82
CA GLY A 87 17.23 -37.52 31.85
C GLY A 87 17.59 -38.99 31.62
N ARG A 88 17.00 -39.88 32.42
CA ARG A 88 17.14 -41.32 32.21
C ARG A 88 16.25 -41.76 31.05
N VAL A 89 16.83 -42.56 30.15
CA VAL A 89 16.06 -43.27 29.13
C VAL A 89 15.16 -44.29 29.84
N PRO A 90 13.85 -44.32 29.57
CA PRO A 90 12.95 -45.27 30.23
C PRO A 90 13.33 -46.71 29.94
N GLU A 91 13.21 -47.56 30.94
CA GLU A 91 13.40 -49.01 30.81
C GLU A 91 12.08 -49.75 30.53
N THR A 92 10.94 -49.12 30.83
CA THR A 92 9.60 -49.71 30.66
C THR A 92 8.90 -49.21 29.39
N ASP A 93 8.12 -50.09 28.76
CA ASP A 93 7.31 -49.76 27.58
C ASP A 93 6.30 -48.63 27.87
N GLU A 94 5.74 -48.59 29.08
CA GLU A 94 4.83 -47.53 29.52
C GLU A 94 5.52 -46.16 29.54
N GLY A 95 6.80 -46.10 29.97
CA GLY A 95 7.58 -44.87 29.98
C GLY A 95 7.88 -44.36 28.57
N TRP A 96 8.16 -45.26 27.64
CA TRP A 96 8.30 -44.90 26.22
C TRP A 96 6.99 -44.39 25.61
N ALA A 97 5.86 -45.02 25.95
CA ALA A 97 4.53 -44.60 25.47
C ALA A 97 4.13 -43.20 25.97
N GLU A 98 4.55 -42.80 27.18
CA GLU A 98 4.33 -41.45 27.69
C GLU A 98 5.17 -40.40 26.95
N LEU A 99 6.44 -40.70 26.71
CA LEU A 99 7.37 -39.84 25.98
C LEU A 99 7.00 -39.71 24.49
N GLU A 100 6.42 -40.75 23.89
CA GLU A 100 5.93 -40.72 22.52
C GLU A 100 4.82 -39.67 22.31
N LYS A 101 4.06 -39.30 23.36
CA LYS A 101 3.08 -38.20 23.29
C LYS A 101 3.74 -36.84 23.02
N HIS A 102 5.01 -36.68 23.37
CA HIS A 102 5.80 -35.45 23.21
C HIS A 102 6.78 -35.54 22.04
N LYS A 103 6.55 -36.46 21.09
CA LYS A 103 7.37 -36.63 19.91
C LYS A 103 7.39 -35.37 19.04
N LEU A 104 8.58 -35.03 18.55
CA LEU A 104 8.81 -33.87 17.72
C LEU A 104 8.70 -34.25 16.25
N LEU A 105 7.67 -33.73 15.59
CA LEU A 105 7.48 -33.86 14.15
C LEU A 105 7.36 -32.49 13.44
N TYR A 106 7.30 -31.38 14.19
CA TYR A 106 7.05 -30.07 13.58
C TYR A 106 8.13 -29.68 12.56
N TYR A 107 9.40 -30.05 12.79
CA TYR A 107 10.49 -29.69 11.90
C TYR A 107 10.30 -30.22 10.47
N GLN A 108 9.54 -31.30 10.28
CA GLN A 108 9.20 -31.84 8.97
C GLN A 108 8.28 -30.88 8.19
N TRP A 109 7.42 -30.16 8.89
CA TRP A 109 6.37 -29.32 8.33
C TRP A 109 6.77 -27.86 8.12
N VAL A 110 7.94 -27.45 8.64
CA VAL A 110 8.42 -26.05 8.59
C VAL A 110 8.41 -25.46 7.18
N PRO A 111 8.93 -26.11 6.12
CA PRO A 111 8.93 -25.54 4.78
C PRO A 111 7.52 -25.26 4.24
N PHE A 112 6.59 -26.17 4.50
CA PHE A 112 5.20 -26.03 4.06
C PHE A 112 4.48 -24.92 4.81
N VAL A 113 4.73 -24.81 6.10
CA VAL A 113 4.20 -23.71 6.92
C VAL A 113 4.75 -22.38 6.45
N LEU A 114 6.07 -22.22 6.29
CA LEU A 114 6.67 -20.98 5.78
C LEU A 114 6.12 -20.62 4.38
N GLY A 115 5.91 -21.60 3.51
CA GLY A 115 5.26 -21.40 2.21
C GLY A 115 3.81 -20.92 2.33
N LEU A 116 3.02 -21.49 3.25
CA LEU A 116 1.67 -21.02 3.55
C LEU A 116 1.67 -19.59 4.11
N GLN A 117 2.61 -19.26 5.00
CA GLN A 117 2.76 -17.90 5.53
C GLN A 117 3.04 -16.90 4.42
N CYS A 118 3.90 -17.27 3.45
CA CYS A 118 4.18 -16.47 2.27
C CYS A 118 2.92 -16.17 1.45
N ILE A 119 2.11 -17.19 1.16
CA ILE A 119 0.84 -17.04 0.42
C ILE A 119 -0.12 -16.11 1.17
N LEU A 120 -0.24 -16.29 2.49
CA LEU A 120 -1.14 -15.47 3.33
C LEU A 120 -0.71 -14.00 3.38
N PHE A 121 0.60 -13.68 3.35
CA PHE A 121 1.08 -12.30 3.23
C PHE A 121 0.82 -11.66 1.87
N TYR A 122 0.75 -12.46 0.80
CA TYR A 122 0.43 -11.98 -0.55
C TYR A 122 -1.08 -11.83 -0.79
N LEU A 123 -1.91 -12.55 -0.05
CA LEU A 123 -3.36 -12.62 -0.23
C LEU A 123 -4.08 -11.26 -0.16
N PRO A 124 -3.77 -10.33 0.78
CA PRO A 124 -4.43 -9.02 0.80
C PRO A 124 -4.20 -8.19 -0.48
N ARG A 125 -3.04 -8.34 -1.14
CA ARG A 125 -2.77 -7.70 -2.43
C ARG A 125 -3.64 -8.26 -3.54
N LEU A 126 -3.80 -9.59 -3.60
CA LEU A 126 -4.68 -10.22 -4.57
C LEU A 126 -6.13 -9.73 -4.42
N ILE A 127 -6.60 -9.61 -3.16
CA ILE A 127 -7.92 -9.07 -2.87
C ILE A 127 -8.02 -7.60 -3.34
N TRP A 128 -7.01 -6.78 -3.05
CA TRP A 128 -6.98 -5.38 -3.50
C TRP A 128 -7.08 -5.26 -5.02
N GLN A 129 -6.28 -6.03 -5.76
CA GLN A 129 -6.29 -6.04 -7.23
C GLN A 129 -7.63 -6.51 -7.78
N MET A 130 -8.19 -7.60 -7.23
CA MET A 130 -9.47 -8.14 -7.66
C MET A 130 -10.62 -7.14 -7.43
N ILE A 131 -10.61 -6.43 -6.31
CA ILE A 131 -11.62 -5.40 -6.02
C ILE A 131 -11.45 -4.20 -6.96
N CYS A 132 -10.22 -3.74 -7.21
CA CYS A 132 -9.96 -2.62 -8.10
C CYS A 132 -10.41 -2.92 -9.54
N TYR A 133 -10.05 -4.10 -10.06
CA TYR A 133 -10.41 -4.55 -11.40
C TYR A 133 -11.93 -4.64 -11.60
N ASN A 134 -12.64 -5.34 -10.70
CA ASN A 134 -14.07 -5.59 -10.86
C ASN A 134 -14.98 -4.38 -10.62
N ARG A 135 -14.52 -3.36 -9.88
CA ARG A 135 -15.41 -2.29 -9.37
C ARG A 135 -15.10 -0.89 -9.87
N VAL A 136 -13.87 -0.61 -10.29
CA VAL A 136 -13.48 0.74 -10.75
C VAL A 136 -13.51 0.85 -12.29
N GLY A 137 -13.62 -0.28 -13.01
CA GLY A 137 -13.82 -0.32 -14.47
C GLY A 137 -12.60 0.12 -15.30
N THR A 138 -11.66 0.84 -14.67
CA THR A 138 -10.32 1.14 -15.15
C THR A 138 -9.33 0.78 -14.07
N ASP A 139 -8.17 0.26 -14.46
CA ASP A 139 -7.14 -0.12 -13.52
C ASP A 139 -6.51 1.14 -12.90
N VAL A 140 -6.86 1.42 -11.65
CA VAL A 140 -6.25 2.52 -10.87
C VAL A 140 -4.73 2.34 -10.78
N GLN A 141 -4.24 1.10 -10.86
CA GLN A 141 -2.80 0.82 -10.93
C GLN A 141 -2.22 1.36 -12.25
N HIS A 142 -2.88 1.12 -13.38
CA HIS A 142 -2.51 1.70 -14.68
C HIS A 142 -2.44 3.23 -14.65
N LEU A 143 -3.35 3.90 -13.92
CA LEU A 143 -3.29 5.37 -13.76
C LEU A 143 -1.98 5.82 -13.11
N VAL A 144 -1.58 5.17 -12.02
CA VAL A 144 -0.33 5.51 -11.31
C VAL A 144 0.91 5.10 -12.11
N LEU A 145 0.84 3.97 -12.84
CA LEU A 145 1.90 3.53 -13.75
C LEU A 145 2.13 4.54 -14.88
N CYS A 146 1.06 5.00 -15.54
CA CYS A 146 1.16 6.04 -16.57
C CYS A 146 1.67 7.37 -15.99
N ALA A 147 1.29 7.73 -14.76
CA ALA A 147 1.85 8.91 -14.09
C ALA A 147 3.37 8.76 -13.86
N ASN A 148 3.84 7.58 -13.47
CA ASN A 148 5.28 7.33 -13.32
C ASN A 148 6.01 7.30 -14.66
N GLN A 149 5.40 6.76 -15.72
CA GLN A 149 5.96 6.83 -17.08
C GLN A 149 6.09 8.28 -17.57
N ALA A 150 5.15 9.16 -17.17
CA ALA A 150 5.22 10.58 -17.51
C ALA A 150 6.39 11.32 -16.86
N VAL A 151 6.92 10.82 -15.73
CA VAL A 151 8.15 11.35 -15.11
C VAL A 151 9.35 11.17 -16.03
N HIS A 152 9.40 10.06 -16.77
CA HIS A 152 10.56 9.66 -17.57
C HIS A 152 10.43 10.02 -19.05
N ALA A 153 9.32 10.63 -19.48
CA ALA A 153 9.08 11.00 -20.86
C ALA A 153 9.56 12.43 -21.17
N GLY A 154 9.90 12.68 -22.44
CA GLY A 154 10.24 14.02 -22.92
C GLY A 154 9.07 15.00 -22.83
N ASP A 155 9.37 16.31 -22.85
CA ASP A 155 8.43 17.39 -22.50
C ASP A 155 7.11 17.37 -23.28
N ASP A 156 7.15 17.22 -24.60
CA ASP A 156 5.95 17.20 -25.44
C ASP A 156 5.06 15.98 -25.14
N GLN A 157 5.68 14.82 -24.90
CA GLN A 157 4.97 13.58 -24.62
C GLN A 157 4.42 13.60 -23.19
N ARG A 158 5.19 14.12 -22.23
CA ARG A 158 4.77 14.35 -20.84
C ARG A 158 3.51 15.19 -20.78
N THR A 159 3.47 16.32 -21.48
CA THR A 159 2.31 17.22 -21.48
C THR A 159 1.04 16.52 -22.01
N LYS A 160 1.17 15.76 -23.10
CA LYS A 160 0.05 14.94 -23.65
C LYS A 160 -0.41 13.86 -22.67
N MET A 161 0.51 13.18 -22.00
CA MET A 161 0.17 12.15 -21.01
C MET A 161 -0.50 12.76 -19.78
N VAL A 162 -0.03 13.90 -19.28
CA VAL A 162 -0.67 14.62 -18.16
C VAL A 162 -2.10 15.04 -18.53
N GLN A 163 -2.32 15.55 -19.74
CA GLN A 163 -3.67 15.87 -20.22
C GLN A 163 -4.57 14.63 -20.30
N HIS A 164 -4.03 13.51 -20.80
CA HIS A 164 -4.75 12.24 -20.82
C HIS A 164 -5.10 11.76 -19.41
N LEU A 165 -4.14 11.77 -18.48
CA LEU A 165 -4.32 11.40 -17.07
C LEU A 165 -5.38 12.26 -16.37
N ALA A 166 -5.35 13.58 -16.60
CA ALA A 166 -6.34 14.50 -16.03
C ALA A 166 -7.76 14.21 -16.55
N LYS A 167 -7.91 13.92 -17.85
CA LYS A 167 -9.20 13.51 -18.45
C LYS A 167 -9.68 12.15 -17.93
N THR A 168 -8.79 11.17 -17.82
CA THR A 168 -9.13 9.85 -17.24
C THR A 168 -9.56 9.99 -15.78
N LEU A 169 -8.87 10.82 -14.99
CA LEU A 169 -9.22 11.08 -13.59
C LEU A 169 -10.56 11.82 -13.48
N GLU A 170 -10.83 12.81 -14.35
CA GLU A 170 -12.14 13.46 -14.47
C GLU A 170 -13.24 12.42 -14.71
N GLN A 171 -13.09 11.57 -15.71
CA GLN A 171 -14.06 10.51 -16.04
C GLN A 171 -14.28 9.56 -14.85
N LEU A 172 -13.22 9.18 -14.14
CA LEU A 172 -13.31 8.34 -12.95
C LEU A 172 -14.10 8.97 -11.81
N LEU A 173 -13.87 10.26 -11.54
CA LEU A 173 -14.58 11.00 -10.50
C LEU A 173 -16.08 11.13 -10.79
N PHE A 174 -16.44 11.30 -12.08
CA PHE A 174 -17.83 11.41 -12.50
C PHE A 174 -18.54 10.06 -12.67
N GLN A 175 -17.85 9.01 -13.10
CA GLN A 175 -18.43 7.66 -13.20
C GLN A 175 -18.83 7.12 -11.82
N GLN A 176 -18.06 7.44 -10.78
CA GLN A 176 -18.40 7.06 -9.40
C GLN A 176 -19.57 7.87 -8.81
N ARG A 177 -20.07 8.88 -9.52
CA ARG A 177 -21.21 9.71 -9.11
C ARG A 177 -22.54 9.07 -9.54
N GLU A 178 -22.87 7.89 -9.01
CA GLU A 178 -24.20 7.29 -9.24
C GLU A 178 -25.28 8.01 -8.40
N TYR A 179 -26.32 8.47 -9.10
CA TYR A 179 -27.54 9.09 -8.58
C TYR A 179 -28.49 8.00 -8.07
N SER A 180 -28.79 7.99 -6.76
CA SER A 180 -29.87 7.18 -6.21
C SER A 180 -30.75 8.08 -5.34
N ASP A 181 -31.93 8.40 -5.85
CA ASP A 181 -33.05 8.91 -5.06
C ASP A 181 -33.68 7.72 -4.32
N GLY A 182 -33.45 7.66 -3.02
CA GLY A 182 -34.04 6.67 -2.13
C GLY A 182 -34.21 7.26 -0.74
N LEU A 183 -35.15 6.73 0.03
CA LEU A 183 -35.63 7.25 1.33
C LEU A 183 -34.60 7.23 2.50
N TRP A 184 -33.42 6.64 2.28
CA TRP A 184 -32.36 6.45 3.29
C TRP A 184 -31.56 7.68 3.82
N PRO A 185 -31.67 8.92 3.29
CA PRO A 185 -30.97 10.09 3.84
C PRO A 185 -31.37 10.46 5.27
N ARG A 186 -32.62 10.16 5.68
CA ARG A 186 -33.18 10.61 6.97
C ARG A 186 -32.73 9.74 8.14
N VAL A 187 -32.52 8.44 7.93
CA VAL A 187 -32.03 7.49 8.96
C VAL A 187 -30.56 7.78 9.32
N ARG A 188 -29.79 8.36 8.38
CA ARG A 188 -28.34 8.56 8.46
C ARG A 188 -27.91 9.76 9.34
N HIS A 189 -28.78 10.73 9.59
CA HIS A 189 -28.43 11.95 10.34
C HIS A 189 -28.29 11.71 11.86
N ARG A 190 -28.75 10.56 12.38
CA ARG A 190 -28.71 10.21 13.82
C ARG A 190 -27.49 9.35 14.21
N MET A 191 -26.86 8.65 13.27
CA MET A 191 -25.61 7.89 13.46
C MET A 191 -24.32 8.72 13.17
N TRP A 192 -24.46 10.05 13.10
CA TRP A 192 -23.49 10.93 12.44
C TRP A 192 -22.34 11.43 13.34
N LYS A 193 -22.35 11.14 14.64
CA LYS A 193 -21.40 11.76 15.59
C LYS A 193 -20.07 11.02 15.80
N CYS A 194 -19.94 9.72 15.50
CA CYS A 194 -18.69 8.98 15.82
C CYS A 194 -18.08 8.12 14.69
N GLY A 195 -18.72 7.95 13.52
CA GLY A 195 -18.30 6.90 12.56
C GLY A 195 -18.42 7.24 11.06
N TYR A 196 -18.35 8.51 10.65
CA TYR A 196 -18.63 8.92 9.26
C TYR A 196 -17.64 8.37 8.22
N LEU A 197 -16.43 7.97 8.64
CA LEU A 197 -15.36 7.52 7.74
C LEU A 197 -15.31 5.99 7.57
N PHE A 198 -15.90 5.23 8.49
CA PHE A 198 -15.91 3.76 8.45
C PHE A 198 -17.06 3.21 7.59
N MET A 199 -18.06 4.04 7.27
CA MET A 199 -19.12 3.68 6.33
C MET A 199 -18.65 3.86 4.89
N ILE A 200 -18.46 2.73 4.20
CA ILE A 200 -18.26 2.64 2.75
C ILE A 200 -19.52 3.18 2.05
N SER A 201 -19.58 4.49 1.79
CA SER A 201 -20.73 5.12 1.14
C SER A 201 -20.37 5.62 -0.25
N LYS A 202 -21.00 5.02 -1.27
CA LYS A 202 -20.93 5.45 -2.68
C LYS A 202 -21.23 6.96 -2.85
N ARG A 203 -22.07 7.54 -1.99
CA ARG A 203 -22.58 8.92 -2.12
C ARG A 203 -21.57 10.01 -1.73
N LEU A 204 -20.62 9.71 -0.85
CA LEU A 204 -19.60 10.68 -0.39
C LEU A 204 -18.30 10.62 -1.20
N GLY A 205 -18.18 9.69 -2.16
CA GLY A 205 -16.90 9.41 -2.83
C GLY A 205 -15.82 9.08 -1.80
N THR A 206 -16.14 8.17 -0.87
CA THR A 206 -15.23 7.62 0.17
C THR A 206 -15.02 6.12 -0.02
N ARG A 207 -15.54 5.55 -1.11
CA ARG A 207 -15.61 4.10 -1.28
C ARG A 207 -14.24 3.53 -1.59
N LEU A 208 -13.48 4.19 -2.46
CA LEU A 208 -12.13 3.74 -2.81
C LEU A 208 -11.22 3.81 -1.58
N PHE A 209 -11.25 4.93 -0.87
CA PHE A 209 -10.48 5.09 0.36
C PHE A 209 -10.90 4.09 1.46
N GLY A 210 -12.20 3.82 1.60
CA GLY A 210 -12.71 2.83 2.56
C GLY A 210 -12.24 1.40 2.25
N ILE A 211 -12.21 1.00 0.97
CA ILE A 211 -11.67 -0.29 0.55
C ILE A 211 -10.16 -0.35 0.83
N TYR A 212 -9.42 0.71 0.54
CA TYR A 212 -7.99 0.79 0.85
C TYR A 212 -7.72 0.62 2.35
N LEU A 213 -8.49 1.31 3.20
CA LEU A 213 -8.38 1.15 4.66
C LEU A 213 -8.71 -0.26 5.11
N PHE A 214 -9.72 -0.90 4.51
CA PHE A 214 -10.06 -2.30 4.77
C PHE A 214 -8.89 -3.25 4.43
N ILE A 215 -8.22 -3.05 3.29
CA ILE A 215 -7.04 -3.84 2.92
C ILE A 215 -5.89 -3.62 3.92
N LYS A 216 -5.67 -2.39 4.40
CA LYS A 216 -4.67 -2.13 5.45
C LYS A 216 -4.99 -2.86 6.76
N CYS A 217 -6.26 -2.86 7.16
CA CYS A 217 -6.69 -3.66 8.32
C CYS A 217 -6.46 -5.15 8.08
N LEU A 218 -6.69 -5.65 6.87
CA LEU A 218 -6.43 -7.05 6.51
C LEU A 218 -4.93 -7.39 6.59
N TYR A 219 -4.02 -6.50 6.17
CA TYR A 219 -2.58 -6.68 6.38
C TYR A 219 -2.22 -6.78 7.87
N LEU A 220 -2.78 -5.90 8.70
CA LEU A 220 -2.52 -5.90 10.14
C LEU A 220 -3.06 -7.18 10.81
N VAL A 221 -4.29 -7.58 10.48
CA VAL A 221 -4.90 -8.83 10.98
C VAL A 221 -4.09 -10.03 10.53
N ASN A 222 -3.62 -10.06 9.27
CA ASN A 222 -2.73 -11.12 8.81
C ASN A 222 -1.43 -11.13 9.60
N ALA A 223 -0.73 -10.02 9.76
CA ALA A 223 0.53 -9.97 10.52
C ALA A 223 0.37 -10.47 11.97
N ILE A 224 -0.71 -10.08 12.65
CA ILE A 224 -1.06 -10.59 13.99
C ILE A 224 -1.36 -12.10 13.94
N GLY A 225 -2.17 -12.54 12.98
CA GLY A 225 -2.48 -13.96 12.77
C GLY A 225 -1.24 -14.82 12.52
N GLN A 226 -0.23 -14.28 11.83
CA GLN A 226 1.04 -14.97 11.57
C GLN A 226 1.84 -15.20 12.85
N ILE A 227 1.87 -14.22 13.77
CA ILE A 227 2.51 -14.39 15.08
C ILE A 227 1.83 -15.52 15.86
N PHE A 228 0.49 -15.53 15.89
CA PHE A 228 -0.27 -16.60 16.54
C PHE A 228 -0.10 -17.97 15.87
N MET A 229 -0.02 -18.00 14.54
CA MET A 229 0.22 -19.23 13.78
C MET A 229 1.58 -19.83 14.13
N MET A 230 2.64 -19.02 14.19
CA MET A 230 3.97 -19.49 14.61
C MET A 230 3.97 -20.02 16.04
N GLN A 231 3.29 -19.33 16.96
CA GLN A 231 3.18 -19.76 18.35
C GLN A 231 2.46 -21.10 18.48
N ALA A 232 1.33 -21.26 17.78
CA ALA A 232 0.55 -22.50 17.77
C ALA A 232 1.34 -23.66 17.15
N PHE A 233 2.07 -23.40 16.06
CA PHE A 233 2.88 -24.39 15.38
C PHE A 233 4.04 -24.93 16.24
N LEU A 234 4.68 -24.06 17.04
CA LEU A 234 5.75 -24.46 17.97
C LEU A 234 5.23 -25.15 19.24
N GLY A 235 3.91 -25.31 19.41
CA GLY A 235 3.33 -25.97 20.59
C GLY A 235 3.43 -25.15 21.88
N LEU A 236 3.71 -23.85 21.79
CA LEU A 236 3.88 -22.94 22.93
C LEU A 236 2.52 -22.50 23.48
N LYS A 237 1.81 -23.42 24.16
CA LYS A 237 0.44 -23.21 24.69
C LYS A 237 0.38 -22.36 25.96
N THR A 238 1.50 -22.10 26.64
CA THR A 238 1.51 -21.38 27.93
C THR A 238 1.43 -19.86 27.74
N ASN A 239 0.67 -19.17 28.59
CA ASN A 239 0.49 -17.70 28.59
C ASN A 239 1.82 -16.90 28.64
N HIS A 240 2.88 -17.47 29.22
CA HIS A 240 4.22 -16.87 29.29
C HIS A 240 4.94 -16.78 27.93
N TYR A 241 4.43 -17.44 26.89
CA TYR A 241 5.00 -17.46 25.53
C TYR A 241 4.14 -16.70 24.51
N THR A 242 3.18 -15.89 24.94
CA THR A 242 2.39 -15.00 24.05
C THR A 242 3.27 -14.07 23.20
N LEU A 243 4.41 -13.65 23.74
CA LEU A 243 5.48 -12.95 23.01
C LEU A 243 6.73 -13.83 22.94
N PHE A 244 6.60 -15.03 22.37
CA PHE A 244 7.67 -16.04 22.41
C PHE A 244 9.03 -15.52 21.92
N GLY A 245 9.07 -14.63 20.91
CA GLY A 245 10.33 -14.08 20.41
C GLY A 245 11.12 -13.32 21.48
N ILE A 246 10.46 -12.53 22.33
CA ILE A 246 11.11 -11.82 23.44
C ILE A 246 11.55 -12.81 24.52
N THR A 247 10.68 -13.74 24.91
CA THR A 247 10.97 -14.72 25.96
C THR A 247 12.17 -15.60 25.58
N ILE A 248 12.20 -16.13 24.35
CA ILE A 248 13.31 -16.97 23.87
C ILE A 248 14.59 -16.15 23.74
N SER A 249 14.53 -14.91 23.24
CA SER A 249 15.71 -14.04 23.15
C SER A 249 16.29 -13.71 24.52
N LYS A 250 15.43 -13.45 25.53
CA LYS A 250 15.87 -13.24 26.92
C LYS A 250 16.52 -14.48 27.50
N ASN A 251 15.92 -15.66 27.28
CA ASN A 251 16.48 -16.93 27.77
C ASN A 251 17.87 -17.19 27.19
N ILE A 252 18.06 -16.96 25.89
CA ILE A 252 19.37 -17.11 25.23
C ILE A 252 20.39 -16.10 25.75
N LEU A 253 19.99 -14.84 25.96
CA LEU A 253 20.89 -13.82 26.52
C LEU A 253 21.30 -14.15 27.97
N SER A 254 20.41 -14.77 28.74
CA SER A 254 20.72 -15.25 30.10
C SER A 254 21.52 -16.56 30.13
N GLY A 255 21.86 -17.15 28.98
CA GLY A 255 22.57 -18.42 28.89
C GLY A 255 21.71 -19.65 29.24
N LEU A 256 20.38 -19.53 29.21
CA LEU A 256 19.48 -20.67 29.38
C LEU A 256 19.36 -21.42 28.05
N ASP A 257 20.09 -22.52 27.95
CA ASP A 257 20.14 -23.34 26.76
C ASP A 257 18.85 -24.14 26.49
N TRP A 258 18.77 -24.69 25.28
CA TRP A 258 17.68 -25.56 24.83
C TRP A 258 17.46 -26.79 25.72
N GLU A 259 18.47 -27.21 26.47
CA GLU A 259 18.43 -28.38 27.38
C GLU A 259 17.45 -28.18 28.55
N VAL A 260 17.24 -26.92 28.96
CA VAL A 260 16.32 -26.56 30.04
C VAL A 260 14.94 -26.23 29.48
N THR A 261 14.88 -25.54 28.34
CA THR A 261 13.62 -25.05 27.77
C THR A 261 12.89 -26.09 26.94
N MET A 262 13.61 -27.04 26.33
CA MET A 262 13.09 -28.12 25.48
C MET A 262 12.22 -27.65 24.29
N ILE A 263 12.29 -26.36 23.93
CA ILE A 263 11.50 -25.78 22.82
C ILE A 263 12.12 -26.15 21.46
N PHE A 264 13.45 -26.05 21.37
CA PHE A 264 14.24 -26.38 20.18
C PHE A 264 15.37 -27.37 20.50
N PRO A 265 15.08 -28.63 20.82
CA PRO A 265 16.12 -29.58 21.18
C PRO A 265 16.99 -29.93 19.98
N ARG A 266 18.30 -30.03 20.23
CA ARG A 266 19.31 -30.35 19.20
C ARG A 266 19.62 -31.83 19.15
N VAL A 267 19.24 -32.56 20.20
CA VAL A 267 19.40 -34.01 20.32
C VAL A 267 18.04 -34.61 20.65
N GLY A 268 17.72 -35.71 20.01
CA GLY A 268 16.51 -36.48 20.25
C GLY A 268 16.79 -37.97 20.14
N PHE A 269 15.98 -38.76 20.83
CA PHE A 269 16.06 -40.21 20.83
C PHE A 269 14.99 -40.79 19.91
N CYS A 270 15.30 -41.91 19.28
CA CYS A 270 14.41 -42.61 18.36
C CYS A 270 14.43 -44.11 18.69
N LEU A 271 13.25 -44.68 18.85
CA LEU A 271 13.08 -46.12 19.06
C LEU A 271 12.79 -46.78 17.70
N VAL A 272 13.69 -47.66 17.26
CA VAL A 272 13.60 -48.35 15.97
C VAL A 272 13.16 -49.80 16.21
N PRO A 273 11.98 -50.22 15.74
CA PRO A 273 11.57 -51.61 15.78
C PRO A 273 12.29 -52.40 14.67
N LEU A 274 13.12 -53.34 15.08
CA LEU A 274 13.85 -54.26 14.21
C LEU A 274 13.15 -55.62 14.21
N LYS A 275 12.46 -55.91 13.11
CA LYS A 275 11.83 -57.22 12.91
C LYS A 275 12.89 -58.27 12.60
N HIS A 276 13.17 -59.15 13.56
CA HIS A 276 13.90 -60.40 13.36
C HIS A 276 12.91 -61.56 13.43
N PHE A 277 13.23 -62.70 12.82
CA PHE A 277 12.34 -63.87 12.85
C PHE A 277 11.99 -64.26 14.30
N GLY A 278 10.69 -64.26 14.63
CA GLY A 278 10.18 -64.77 15.91
C GLY A 278 10.24 -63.82 17.12
N SER A 279 10.82 -62.62 17.02
CA SER A 279 10.84 -61.63 18.13
C SER A 279 10.86 -60.18 17.63
N ASN A 280 10.13 -59.30 18.32
CA ASN A 280 10.23 -57.85 18.12
C ASN A 280 11.39 -57.33 18.96
N ASN A 281 12.48 -56.94 18.31
CA ASN A 281 13.61 -56.30 18.97
C ASN A 281 13.54 -54.80 18.73
N TYR A 282 13.86 -53.98 19.73
CA TYR A 282 13.93 -52.53 19.59
C TYR A 282 15.38 -52.08 19.75
N ALA A 283 15.80 -51.13 18.93
CA ALA A 283 17.07 -50.44 19.05
C ALA A 283 16.83 -48.96 19.33
N THR A 284 17.59 -48.38 20.26
CA THR A 284 17.55 -46.95 20.54
C THR A 284 18.66 -46.24 19.78
N ALA A 285 18.29 -45.22 19.01
CA ALA A 285 19.22 -44.35 18.30
C ALA A 285 19.20 -42.96 18.93
N GLN A 286 20.38 -42.42 19.20
CA GLN A 286 20.56 -41.03 19.60
C GLN A 286 20.85 -40.20 18.36
N CYS A 287 20.00 -39.23 18.06
CA CYS A 287 20.08 -38.45 16.83
C CYS A 287 20.30 -36.97 17.12
N VAL A 288 21.17 -36.34 16.33
CA VAL A 288 21.41 -34.90 16.33
C VAL A 288 20.59 -34.27 15.22
N LEU A 289 19.93 -33.14 15.52
CA LEU A 289 19.02 -32.42 14.63
C LEU A 289 19.54 -31.01 14.28
N PRO A 290 20.50 -30.88 13.35
CA PRO A 290 20.98 -29.57 12.89
C PRO A 290 19.89 -28.68 12.29
N VAL A 291 18.85 -29.28 11.70
CA VAL A 291 17.68 -28.57 11.15
C VAL A 291 17.00 -27.73 12.22
N ASN A 292 16.96 -28.22 13.47
CA ASN A 292 16.26 -27.52 14.52
C ASN A 292 16.99 -26.25 14.99
N MET A 293 18.33 -26.26 14.96
CA MET A 293 19.13 -25.06 15.19
C MET A 293 18.85 -23.99 14.14
N LEU A 294 18.70 -24.38 12.88
CA LEU A 294 18.35 -23.46 11.80
C LEU A 294 16.95 -22.87 12.03
N ASN A 295 15.98 -23.72 12.38
CA ASN A 295 14.61 -23.30 12.66
C ASN A 295 14.55 -22.30 13.84
N GLU A 296 15.26 -22.55 14.94
CA GLU A 296 15.37 -21.62 16.08
C GLU A 296 15.77 -20.21 15.63
N ARG A 297 16.81 -20.11 14.79
CA ARG A 297 17.31 -18.81 14.29
C ARG A 297 16.33 -18.14 13.32
N ILE A 298 15.74 -18.90 12.41
CA ILE A 298 14.78 -18.37 11.43
C ILE A 298 13.51 -17.87 12.12
N TYR A 299 12.90 -18.66 13.02
CA TYR A 299 11.67 -18.26 13.69
C TYR A 299 11.88 -17.07 14.63
N MET A 300 13.04 -16.96 15.27
CA MET A 300 13.39 -15.77 16.05
C MET A 300 13.48 -14.53 15.17
N PHE A 301 14.20 -14.61 14.04
CA PHE A 301 14.30 -13.51 13.08
C PHE A 301 12.91 -13.11 12.52
N LEU A 302 12.13 -14.09 12.07
CA LEU A 302 10.79 -13.86 11.49
C LEU A 302 9.82 -13.23 12.50
N TRP A 303 9.92 -13.58 13.79
CA TRP A 303 9.08 -12.97 14.81
C TRP A 303 9.33 -11.46 14.91
N PHE A 304 10.59 -11.03 15.04
CA PHE A 304 10.93 -9.60 15.08
C PHE A 304 10.58 -8.91 13.76
N TRP A 305 10.77 -9.58 12.64
CA TRP A 305 10.44 -9.05 11.31
C TRP A 305 8.93 -8.81 11.14
N ILE A 306 8.09 -9.75 11.56
CA ILE A 306 6.63 -9.63 11.46
C ILE A 306 6.10 -8.59 12.47
N VAL A 307 6.70 -8.49 13.66
CA VAL A 307 6.39 -7.40 14.61
C VAL A 307 6.75 -6.04 14.00
N LEU A 308 7.88 -5.91 13.31
CA LEU A 308 8.21 -4.71 12.55
C LEU A 308 7.18 -4.40 11.45
N ALA A 309 6.76 -5.41 10.68
CA ALA A 309 5.70 -5.25 9.68
C ALA A 309 4.37 -4.77 10.30
N ALA A 310 3.98 -5.35 11.44
CA ALA A 310 2.77 -5.00 12.17
C ALA A 310 2.83 -3.58 12.74
N THR A 311 3.98 -3.14 13.26
CA THR A 311 4.15 -1.78 13.78
C THR A 311 4.13 -0.73 12.68
N ILE A 312 4.82 -0.95 11.56
CA ILE A 312 4.79 -0.06 10.40
C ILE A 312 3.35 0.09 9.86
N THR A 313 2.61 -1.02 9.75
CA THR A 313 1.20 -0.99 9.30
C THR A 313 0.28 -0.31 10.31
N ALA A 314 0.43 -0.61 11.59
CA ALA A 314 -0.34 0.00 12.68
C ALA A 314 -0.13 1.53 12.78
N ILE A 315 1.04 2.05 12.41
CA ILE A 315 1.28 3.50 12.29
C ILE A 315 0.69 4.06 10.99
N SER A 316 0.76 3.32 9.88
CA SER A 316 0.27 3.77 8.58
C SER A 316 -1.25 4.02 8.54
N ILE A 317 -2.04 3.17 9.21
CA ILE A 317 -3.51 3.23 9.26
C ILE A 317 -3.99 4.57 9.84
N PRO A 318 -3.64 4.96 11.09
CA PRO A 318 -4.07 6.23 11.66
C PRO A 318 -3.48 7.43 10.92
N ALA A 319 -2.25 7.33 10.37
CA ALA A 319 -1.67 8.41 9.57
C ALA A 319 -2.48 8.68 8.28
N TRP A 320 -2.93 7.64 7.57
CA TRP A 320 -3.83 7.79 6.42
C TRP A 320 -5.22 8.28 6.83
N PHE A 321 -5.75 7.75 7.92
CA PHE A 321 -7.04 8.17 8.46
C PHE A 321 -7.04 9.66 8.80
N ALA A 322 -6.02 10.15 9.52
CA ALA A 322 -5.87 11.57 9.84
C ALA A 322 -5.70 12.43 8.58
N ARG A 323 -4.85 12.02 7.63
CA ARG A 323 -4.63 12.77 6.37
C ARG A 323 -5.89 12.95 5.53
N MET A 324 -6.81 11.99 5.57
CA MET A 324 -8.05 12.00 4.78
C MET A 324 -9.27 12.56 5.52
N SER A 325 -9.34 12.39 6.84
CA SER A 325 -10.48 12.85 7.65
C SER A 325 -10.59 14.37 7.73
N TYR A 326 -9.45 15.05 7.95
CA TYR A 326 -9.44 16.50 8.13
C TYR A 326 -9.58 17.24 6.79
N GLU A 327 -10.69 17.95 6.61
CA GLU A 327 -10.94 18.79 5.43
C GLU A 327 -9.84 19.84 5.23
N LYS A 328 -9.38 20.48 6.33
CA LYS A 328 -8.24 21.40 6.33
C LYS A 328 -6.94 20.76 5.83
N SER A 329 -6.73 19.46 6.02
CA SER A 329 -5.54 18.76 5.51
C SER A 329 -5.63 18.55 4.00
N ARG A 330 -6.81 18.17 3.51
CA ARG A 330 -7.08 17.98 2.07
C ARG A 330 -6.95 19.29 1.29
N THR A 331 -7.55 20.37 1.78
CA THR A 331 -7.47 21.68 1.12
C THR A 331 -6.05 22.25 1.16
N ARG A 332 -5.32 22.09 2.27
CA ARG A 332 -3.90 22.47 2.34
C ARG A 332 -3.03 21.70 1.35
N PHE A 333 -3.28 20.40 1.19
CA PHE A 333 -2.59 19.59 0.18
C PHE A 333 -2.82 20.18 -1.22
N ILE A 334 -4.07 20.31 -1.67
CA ILE A 334 -4.37 20.84 -3.01
C ILE A 334 -3.83 22.27 -3.20
N LYS A 335 -3.94 23.13 -2.18
CA LYS A 335 -3.41 24.50 -2.21
C LYS A 335 -1.87 24.52 -2.37
N LYS A 336 -1.14 23.57 -1.76
CA LYS A 336 0.32 23.45 -1.92
C LYS A 336 0.69 23.21 -3.40
N TYR A 337 0.06 22.24 -4.05
CA TYR A 337 0.37 21.89 -5.44
C TYR A 337 -0.10 22.96 -6.44
N LEU A 338 -1.25 23.58 -6.21
CA LEU A 338 -1.69 24.67 -7.08
C LEU A 338 -0.79 25.92 -7.00
N LYS A 339 -0.20 26.19 -5.83
CA LYS A 339 0.82 27.24 -5.67
C LYS A 339 2.11 26.90 -6.40
N LEU A 340 2.52 25.63 -6.36
CA LEU A 340 3.72 25.15 -7.06
C LEU A 340 3.60 25.32 -8.59
N GLY A 341 2.39 25.20 -9.13
CA GLY A 341 2.12 25.45 -10.55
C GLY A 341 1.78 26.90 -10.91
N GLU A 342 1.95 27.87 -9.99
CA GLU A 342 1.73 29.31 -10.23
C GLU A 342 0.32 29.71 -10.70
N GLN A 343 -0.71 28.88 -10.49
CA GLN A 343 -2.07 29.10 -11.01
C GLN A 343 -3.03 29.81 -10.03
N VAL A 344 -2.59 30.26 -8.85
CA VAL A 344 -3.51 30.68 -7.75
C VAL A 344 -3.16 32.02 -7.13
N ASN A 345 -4.14 32.93 -7.10
CA ASN A 345 -4.13 34.17 -6.33
C ASN A 345 -4.65 33.97 -4.89
N LYS A 346 -4.22 34.80 -3.93
CA LYS A 346 -4.66 34.74 -2.51
C LYS A 346 -6.19 34.78 -2.34
N LYS A 347 -6.92 35.38 -3.31
CA LYS A 347 -8.38 35.59 -3.32
C LYS A 347 -9.21 34.33 -3.63
N ASP A 348 -8.59 33.22 -4.04
CA ASP A 348 -9.30 32.05 -4.57
C ASP A 348 -9.67 30.98 -3.51
N LYS A 349 -9.56 31.30 -2.22
CA LYS A 349 -9.73 30.34 -1.10
C LYS A 349 -11.05 29.57 -1.18
N TYR A 350 -12.17 30.27 -1.43
CA TYR A 350 -13.49 29.66 -1.58
C TYR A 350 -13.57 28.71 -2.79
N MET A 351 -12.94 29.08 -3.91
CA MET A 351 -12.94 28.27 -5.13
C MET A 351 -12.15 26.97 -4.94
N ILE A 352 -11.01 27.04 -4.25
CA ILE A 352 -10.18 25.86 -3.94
C ILE A 352 -10.94 24.91 -3.01
N GLU A 353 -11.67 25.45 -2.03
CA GLU A 353 -12.51 24.64 -1.15
C GLU A 353 -13.65 23.96 -1.93
N LYS A 354 -14.34 24.70 -2.82
CA LYS A 354 -15.37 24.16 -3.71
C LYS A 354 -14.82 23.04 -4.60
N PHE A 355 -13.66 23.24 -5.21
CA PHE A 355 -12.96 22.24 -6.02
C PHE A 355 -12.58 21.00 -5.22
N THR A 356 -12.00 21.18 -4.03
CA THR A 356 -11.57 20.07 -3.18
C THR A 356 -12.76 19.26 -2.64
N ARG A 357 -13.86 19.92 -2.28
CA ARG A 357 -15.02 19.29 -1.62
C ARG A 357 -16.01 18.69 -2.61
N LEU A 358 -16.35 19.40 -3.68
CA LEU A 358 -17.45 19.01 -4.59
C LEU A 358 -16.95 18.29 -5.85
N PHE A 359 -15.83 18.73 -6.42
CA PHE A 359 -15.27 18.16 -7.65
C PHE A 359 -14.39 16.94 -7.34
N LEU A 360 -13.32 17.11 -6.56
CA LEU A 360 -12.37 16.04 -6.21
C LEU A 360 -12.91 15.03 -5.18
N ARG A 361 -13.66 15.50 -4.19
CA ARG A 361 -14.17 14.69 -3.07
C ARG A 361 -13.02 13.99 -2.30
N ASN A 362 -13.32 12.93 -1.57
CA ASN A 362 -12.29 12.20 -0.80
C ASN A 362 -11.51 11.24 -1.71
N ASP A 363 -12.18 10.48 -2.57
CA ASP A 363 -11.55 9.50 -3.45
C ASP A 363 -10.57 10.16 -4.45
N GLY A 364 -10.88 11.34 -5.00
CA GLY A 364 -9.96 12.07 -5.89
C GLY A 364 -8.73 12.62 -5.18
N VAL A 365 -8.90 13.19 -3.97
CA VAL A 365 -7.75 13.63 -3.15
C VAL A 365 -6.90 12.43 -2.73
N PHE A 366 -7.51 11.28 -2.45
CA PHE A 366 -6.79 10.04 -2.17
C PHE A 366 -5.93 9.60 -3.37
N LEU A 367 -6.51 9.54 -4.57
CA LEU A 367 -5.77 9.18 -5.79
C LEU A 367 -4.61 10.13 -6.07
N LEU A 368 -4.83 11.45 -5.97
CA LEU A 368 -3.76 12.43 -6.16
C LEU A 368 -2.63 12.28 -5.13
N ARG A 369 -2.97 12.05 -3.85
CA ARG A 369 -1.95 11.74 -2.83
C ARG A 369 -1.17 10.49 -3.18
N MET A 370 -1.81 9.48 -3.75
CA MET A 370 -1.15 8.23 -4.12
C MET A 370 -0.26 8.39 -5.35
N ILE A 371 -0.67 9.21 -6.32
CA ILE A 371 0.17 9.65 -7.44
C ILE A 371 1.37 10.44 -6.92
N ALA A 372 1.19 11.36 -5.98
CA ALA A 372 2.30 12.15 -5.41
C ALA A 372 3.37 11.27 -4.72
N ILE A 373 2.94 10.21 -4.02
CA ILE A 373 3.85 9.28 -3.32
C ILE A 373 4.62 8.39 -4.31
N ASN A 374 3.99 7.97 -5.42
CA ASN A 374 4.56 6.97 -6.32
C ASN A 374 5.20 7.55 -7.60
N ALA A 375 4.70 8.67 -8.12
CA ALA A 375 5.19 9.34 -9.33
C ALA A 375 5.84 10.71 -9.03
N GLY A 376 5.88 11.14 -7.77
CA GLY A 376 6.54 12.37 -7.34
C GLY A 376 5.66 13.63 -7.34
N GLU A 377 6.17 14.69 -6.71
CA GLU A 377 5.41 15.93 -6.49
C GLU A 377 5.20 16.76 -7.77
N LEU A 378 6.18 16.76 -8.69
CA LEU A 378 6.14 17.56 -9.92
C LEU A 378 4.99 17.15 -10.85
N ILE A 379 4.94 15.86 -11.24
CA ILE A 379 3.89 15.32 -12.11
C ILE A 379 2.51 15.46 -11.44
N CYS A 380 2.43 15.25 -10.13
CA CYS A 380 1.18 15.46 -9.39
C CYS A 380 0.71 16.92 -9.48
N SER A 381 1.63 17.88 -9.38
CA SER A 381 1.34 19.31 -9.53
C SER A 381 0.77 19.64 -10.90
N GLU A 382 1.39 19.15 -11.97
CA GLU A 382 0.94 19.35 -13.35
C GLU A 382 -0.47 18.77 -13.56
N ILE A 383 -0.74 17.55 -13.07
CA ILE A 383 -2.07 16.93 -13.14
C ILE A 383 -3.12 17.76 -12.38
N ILE A 384 -2.78 18.26 -11.18
CA ILE A 384 -3.69 19.10 -10.37
C ILE A 384 -4.00 20.41 -11.09
N CYS A 385 -3.00 21.05 -11.70
CA CYS A 385 -3.20 22.28 -12.49
C CYS A 385 -4.10 22.04 -13.71
N GLN A 386 -3.92 20.92 -14.42
CA GLN A 386 -4.79 20.56 -15.54
C GLN A 386 -6.23 20.27 -15.08
N LEU A 387 -6.41 19.55 -13.97
CA LEU A 387 -7.73 19.32 -13.37
C LEU A 387 -8.39 20.64 -12.93
N TRP A 388 -7.61 21.58 -12.40
CA TRP A 388 -8.10 22.90 -12.03
C TRP A 388 -8.57 23.71 -13.24
N HIS A 389 -7.83 23.65 -14.35
CA HIS A 389 -8.26 24.26 -15.62
C HIS A 389 -9.60 23.68 -16.09
N ILE A 390 -9.72 22.35 -16.15
CA ILE A 390 -10.96 21.65 -16.51
C ILE A 390 -12.12 22.06 -15.59
N PHE A 391 -11.87 22.17 -14.28
CA PHE A 391 -12.87 22.62 -13.32
C PHE A 391 -13.35 24.05 -13.59
N ARG A 392 -12.42 24.99 -13.84
CA ARG A 392 -12.75 26.38 -14.13
C ARG A 392 -13.54 26.54 -15.44
N GLU A 393 -13.18 25.78 -16.45
CA GLU A 393 -13.78 25.86 -17.78
C GLU A 393 -15.18 25.21 -17.83
N LYS A 394 -15.32 23.98 -17.31
CA LYS A 394 -16.56 23.19 -17.48
C LYS A 394 -17.52 23.23 -16.29
N TYR A 395 -17.01 23.44 -15.07
CA TYR A 395 -17.77 23.15 -13.85
C TYR A 395 -17.89 24.33 -12.88
N PHE A 396 -17.27 25.47 -13.18
CA PHE A 396 -17.22 26.62 -12.29
C PHE A 396 -18.62 27.13 -11.88
N TYR A 397 -19.47 27.39 -12.87
CA TYR A 397 -20.84 27.88 -12.69
C TYR A 397 -21.86 26.75 -12.47
N ARG A 398 -21.47 25.48 -12.61
CA ARG A 398 -22.40 24.36 -12.48
C ARG A 398 -22.65 24.06 -11.01
N ASP A 399 -23.91 23.86 -10.63
CA ASP A 399 -24.22 23.32 -9.32
C ASP A 399 -23.86 21.83 -9.29
N LEU A 400 -22.80 21.51 -8.54
CA LEU A 400 -22.34 20.15 -8.34
C LEU A 400 -23.16 19.42 -7.25
N LEU A 401 -24.15 20.04 -6.62
CA LEU A 401 -25.04 19.42 -5.64
C LEU A 401 -26.29 18.82 -6.32
N HIS A 402 -26.88 19.50 -7.30
CA HIS A 402 -28.07 19.06 -8.05
C HIS A 402 -27.78 18.82 -9.53
N CYS A 403 -27.36 17.61 -9.89
CA CYS A 403 -27.26 17.20 -11.29
C CYS A 403 -28.50 16.35 -11.64
N LYS A 404 -29.57 16.97 -12.18
CA LYS A 404 -30.66 16.25 -12.84
C LYS A 404 -30.22 15.90 -14.27
N ARG A 405 -30.46 14.66 -14.74
CA ARG A 405 -30.29 14.31 -16.16
C ARG A 405 -31.22 15.20 -17.00
N GLY A 406 -30.67 15.74 -18.10
CA GLY A 406 -31.33 16.68 -19.00
C GLY A 406 -30.44 17.81 -19.55
N CYS A 407 -29.11 17.72 -19.39
CA CYS A 407 -28.16 18.61 -20.07
C CYS A 407 -27.14 17.80 -20.86
N ASP A 408 -27.64 16.90 -21.70
CA ASP A 408 -27.11 16.77 -23.05
C ASP A 408 -28.16 17.45 -23.96
N ASP A 409 -27.69 18.21 -24.95
CA ASP A 409 -28.42 18.93 -26.02
C ASP A 409 -28.77 20.43 -25.91
N LYS A 410 -28.56 21.14 -24.79
CA LYS A 410 -28.86 22.61 -24.76
C LYS A 410 -27.85 23.51 -24.03
N HIS A 411 -26.54 23.28 -24.18
CA HIS A 411 -25.55 24.32 -23.84
C HIS A 411 -24.39 24.38 -24.85
N HIS A 412 -24.73 24.52 -26.13
CA HIS A 412 -23.86 25.20 -27.11
C HIS A 412 -24.14 26.72 -27.20
N LEU A 413 -25.07 27.24 -26.39
CA LEU A 413 -25.33 28.68 -26.25
C LEU A 413 -24.78 29.16 -24.90
N GLY A 414 -23.53 29.59 -24.90
CA GLY A 414 -22.87 30.07 -23.68
C GLY A 414 -21.40 30.46 -23.83
N VAL A 415 -20.85 30.52 -25.05
CA VAL A 415 -19.58 31.19 -25.33
C VAL A 415 -19.88 32.45 -26.14
N ARG A 416 -20.45 33.45 -25.46
CA ARG A 416 -20.61 34.79 -26.06
C ARG A 416 -20.72 35.89 -25.00
N LEU A 417 -19.79 35.94 -24.04
CA LEU A 417 -19.56 37.14 -23.22
C LEU A 417 -18.19 37.06 -22.53
N SER A 418 -17.13 37.22 -23.33
CA SER A 418 -15.85 37.84 -22.93
C SER A 418 -14.99 38.06 -24.17
N ARG A 419 -15.44 38.97 -25.04
CA ARG A 419 -14.56 39.75 -25.92
C ARG A 419 -15.07 41.18 -25.87
N GLY A 420 -14.54 41.91 -24.91
CA GLY A 420 -14.80 43.33 -24.70
C GLY A 420 -13.60 43.89 -23.97
N ILE A 421 -12.51 44.10 -24.70
CA ILE A 421 -11.52 45.18 -24.63
C ILE A 421 -10.49 44.82 -25.71
N VAL A 422 -10.65 45.44 -26.87
CA VAL A 422 -9.64 46.07 -27.75
C VAL A 422 -10.46 46.45 -28.99
N GLY A 423 -10.78 47.74 -29.10
CA GLY A 423 -11.40 48.28 -30.30
C GLY A 423 -10.37 48.35 -31.42
N PHE A 424 -10.79 48.07 -32.66
CA PHE A 424 -10.36 48.81 -33.84
C PHE A 424 -11.32 48.53 -35.01
N LYS A 425 -11.53 49.57 -35.81
CA LYS A 425 -12.40 49.75 -37.00
C LYS A 425 -12.78 48.51 -37.81
N LYS A 426 -14.07 48.46 -38.18
CA LYS A 426 -14.59 47.73 -39.35
C LYS A 426 -14.14 48.42 -40.64
N GLU A 427 -13.67 47.64 -41.61
CA GLU A 427 -13.91 47.92 -43.03
C GLU A 427 -14.16 46.57 -43.75
N HIS A 428 -15.16 46.57 -44.63
CA HIS A 428 -15.63 45.45 -45.44
C HIS A 428 -14.67 45.16 -46.60
N SER A 429 -14.51 43.88 -47.00
CA SER A 429 -14.99 43.35 -48.30
C SER A 429 -14.53 41.90 -48.53
N LYS A 430 -15.08 41.30 -49.58
CA LYS A 430 -15.38 39.90 -49.87
C LYS A 430 -14.23 39.05 -50.48
N GLU A 431 -14.46 37.73 -50.35
CA GLU A 431 -14.29 36.61 -51.32
C GLU A 431 -12.93 36.28 -51.98
N ASP A 432 -12.67 34.97 -51.92
CA ASP A 432 -12.12 34.07 -52.95
C ASP A 432 -10.62 33.67 -53.01
N LYS A 433 -10.46 32.34 -52.91
CA LYS A 433 -9.52 31.44 -53.63
C LYS A 433 -8.03 31.38 -53.25
N HIS A 434 -7.64 30.21 -52.72
CA HIS A 434 -6.34 29.56 -52.92
C HIS A 434 -6.19 29.11 -54.39
N PRO A 435 -4.96 28.92 -54.98
CA PRO A 435 -3.89 28.07 -54.41
C PRO A 435 -2.39 28.32 -54.76
N LYS A 436 -1.51 27.67 -53.97
CA LYS A 436 -0.25 26.94 -54.31
C LYS A 436 1.10 27.64 -54.65
N LEU A 437 2.16 27.04 -54.05
CA LEU A 437 3.63 26.97 -54.36
C LEU A 437 4.45 28.27 -54.17
N GLU A 438 5.71 28.34 -53.69
CA GLU A 438 6.90 27.47 -53.47
C GLU A 438 7.80 28.17 -52.40
N ALA A 439 8.35 27.49 -51.39
CA ALA A 439 9.73 26.97 -51.24
C ALA A 439 10.90 27.98 -51.05
N THR A 440 11.66 27.75 -49.95
CA THR A 440 13.11 27.96 -49.69
C THR A 440 13.65 29.05 -48.73
N ALA A 441 14.70 28.61 -48.01
CA ALA A 441 15.37 29.06 -46.79
C ALA A 441 16.25 30.33 -46.88
N SER A 442 16.55 30.95 -45.72
CA SER A 442 17.91 31.15 -45.13
C SER A 442 17.94 32.31 -44.10
N ALA A 443 18.87 32.26 -43.14
CA ALA A 443 19.13 33.23 -42.05
C ALA A 443 20.56 33.85 -42.21
N PRO A 444 21.11 34.62 -41.24
CA PRO A 444 20.98 36.06 -40.89
C PRO A 444 22.36 36.79 -41.04
N PRO A 445 22.80 37.85 -40.29
CA PRO A 445 22.21 39.08 -39.68
C PRO A 445 22.87 40.38 -40.24
N PRO A 446 22.74 41.61 -39.66
CA PRO A 446 23.67 42.05 -38.60
C PRO A 446 23.09 43.03 -37.54
N SER A 447 23.98 43.40 -36.62
CA SER A 447 23.95 44.25 -35.43
C SER A 447 23.56 45.72 -35.64
N ASP A 448 23.07 46.38 -34.58
CA ASP A 448 23.76 47.48 -33.89
C ASP A 448 22.91 48.03 -32.71
N ALA A 449 23.60 48.37 -31.61
CA ALA A 449 23.13 49.07 -30.40
C ALA A 449 23.03 50.61 -30.68
N PRO A 450 22.70 51.57 -29.75
CA PRO A 450 22.81 51.48 -28.28
C PRO A 450 21.82 52.30 -27.39
N LEU A 451 22.00 52.08 -26.07
CA LEU A 451 21.95 53.02 -24.92
C LEU A 451 20.63 53.60 -24.34
N GLY A 452 20.55 53.54 -22.99
CA GLY A 452 19.79 54.44 -22.12
C GLY A 452 19.06 53.70 -20.96
N THR A 453 19.71 53.29 -19.85
CA THR A 453 20.05 54.02 -18.59
C THR A 453 18.91 54.22 -17.58
N LEU A 454 19.23 53.82 -16.32
CA LEU A 454 18.75 54.32 -15.00
C LEU A 454 17.29 53.98 -14.64
N ASP A 455 16.91 53.62 -13.43
CA ASP A 455 17.58 53.39 -12.14
C ASP A 455 16.57 52.67 -11.21
N THR A 456 17.12 51.93 -10.25
CA THR A 456 16.79 51.81 -8.81
C THR A 456 15.33 52.04 -8.29
N ASP A 457 14.78 51.44 -7.24
CA ASP A 457 15.29 50.86 -5.99
C ASP A 457 14.25 49.89 -5.39
N GLU A 458 14.75 49.09 -4.44
CA GLU A 458 14.05 48.23 -3.49
C GLU A 458 13.03 48.98 -2.60
N GLU A 459 12.04 48.27 -2.06
CA GLU A 459 11.86 48.09 -0.59
C GLU A 459 10.58 47.30 -0.25
N GLY A 460 10.68 46.50 0.81
CA GLY A 460 9.62 45.64 1.36
C GLY A 460 8.75 46.31 2.44
N TYR A 461 8.31 45.50 3.40
CA TYR A 461 7.33 45.69 4.50
C TYR A 461 5.88 45.33 4.14
N ALA A 462 5.03 44.80 5.02
CA ALA A 462 5.09 44.05 6.28
C ALA A 462 3.64 43.57 6.54
N ASP A 463 3.48 42.55 7.38
CA ASP A 463 2.18 42.06 7.86
C ASP A 463 1.47 43.11 8.73
N ASP A 464 0.15 43.25 8.58
CA ASP A 464 -0.74 43.86 9.60
C ASP A 464 -2.07 43.09 9.70
N ASP A 465 -2.44 42.84 10.95
CA ASP A 465 -3.67 42.22 11.46
C ASP A 465 -4.88 43.14 11.28
N ASP A 466 -5.90 42.74 10.52
CA ASP A 466 -7.19 43.48 10.42
C ASP A 466 -8.39 42.57 10.02
N ASP A 467 -8.42 41.31 10.50
CA ASP A 467 -9.36 40.27 10.00
C ASP A 467 -10.78 40.28 10.63
N GLU A 468 -11.10 41.10 11.64
CA GLU A 468 -12.42 41.04 12.32
C GLU A 468 -13.46 42.07 11.85
N ASP A 469 -13.05 43.21 11.30
CA ASP A 469 -13.99 44.27 10.88
C ASP A 469 -14.52 44.11 9.44
N GLU A 470 -13.78 43.41 8.58
CA GLU A 470 -14.19 43.14 7.19
C GLU A 470 -15.36 42.11 7.12
N GLU A 471 -15.44 41.19 8.08
CA GLU A 471 -16.51 40.16 8.14
C GLU A 471 -17.89 40.77 8.46
N LYS A 472 -17.94 41.82 9.30
CA LYS A 472 -19.19 42.54 9.63
C LYS A 472 -19.69 43.39 8.47
N HIS A 473 -18.78 43.96 7.68
CA HIS A 473 -19.15 44.80 6.54
C HIS A 473 -19.71 43.98 5.36
N LEU A 474 -19.15 42.78 5.10
CA LEU A 474 -19.68 41.87 4.09
C LEU A 474 -21.04 41.25 4.45
N LYS A 475 -21.29 40.92 5.72
CA LYS A 475 -22.61 40.40 6.18
C LYS A 475 -23.73 41.43 5.99
N ARG A 476 -23.45 42.73 6.20
CA ARG A 476 -24.41 43.83 5.96
C ARG A 476 -24.70 44.02 4.47
N HIS A 477 -23.69 43.91 3.61
CA HIS A 477 -23.88 44.04 2.16
C HIS A 477 -24.63 42.85 1.55
N TYR A 478 -24.53 41.66 2.16
CA TYR A 478 -25.24 40.46 1.72
C TYR A 478 -26.73 40.47 2.11
N ASN A 479 -27.09 40.92 3.33
CA ASN A 479 -28.49 41.02 3.76
C ASN A 479 -29.28 42.12 3.04
N LYS A 480 -28.62 43.22 2.62
CA LYS A 480 -29.28 44.34 1.92
C LYS A 480 -29.70 43.97 0.48
N LYS A 481 -29.09 42.95 -0.12
CA LYS A 481 -29.36 42.52 -1.51
C LYS A 481 -30.50 41.49 -1.64
N TYR A 482 -30.95 40.88 -0.53
CA TYR A 482 -31.93 39.78 -0.56
C TYR A 482 -33.18 40.02 0.31
N SER A 483 -33.40 41.23 0.82
CA SER A 483 -34.57 41.60 1.66
C SER A 483 -35.58 42.50 0.94
N GLY A 484 -35.34 42.89 -0.32
CA GLY A 484 -36.13 43.91 -1.02
C GLY A 484 -36.93 43.36 -2.18
N GLU A 485 -37.83 42.41 -1.95
CA GLU A 485 -38.84 42.01 -2.96
C GLU A 485 -39.98 41.22 -2.27
N PHE A 486 -40.73 41.86 -1.37
CA PHE A 486 -42.09 41.44 -1.00
C PHE A 486 -42.82 42.59 -0.31
N LYS A 487 -43.76 43.20 -1.05
CA LYS A 487 -44.77 44.25 -0.74
C LYS A 487 -44.80 45.22 -1.94
N GLU A 488 -45.89 45.59 -2.58
CA GLU A 488 -47.33 45.30 -2.51
C GLU A 488 -47.92 46.20 -3.63
N SER A 489 -48.85 45.74 -4.48
CA SER A 489 -49.71 46.67 -5.23
C SER A 489 -50.98 45.98 -5.72
N VAL A 490 -52.07 46.29 -4.99
CA VAL A 490 -53.51 46.36 -5.35
C VAL A 490 -54.21 45.09 -5.81
#